data_AF-D7TH24-F1
#
_entry.id   AF-D7TH24-F1
#
_cell.length_a   1.000
_cell.length_b   1.000
_cell.length_c   1.000
_cell.angle_alpha   90.00
_cell.angle_beta   90.00
_cell.angle_gamma   90.00
#
_symmetry.space_group_name_H-M   'P 1'
#
loop_
_entity.id
_entity.type
_entity.pdbx_description
1 polymer ?
#
loop_
_entity_poly.entity_id
_entity_poly.type
_entity_poly.pdbx_seq_one_letter_code
_entity_poly.pdbx_strand_id
1 'polypeptide(L)' 'MLGQVDFINGGPPCQGFSGMNPFNQTNWSKVQCEMILAFLSFADYFQPRFFLLEHVRNFMSFNKGQAFRQTLVW' A
#
# COMPACT_ATOMS: atom_id res chain seq x y z
N MET A 1 -16.12 5.70 -16.32
CA MET A 1 -14.73 6.17 -16.51
C MET A 1 -13.71 5.02 -16.62
N LEU A 2 -14.13 3.76 -16.75
CA LEU A 2 -13.22 2.65 -17.09
C LEU A 2 -12.45 2.98 -18.37
N GLY A 3 -11.13 2.77 -18.36
CA GLY A 3 -10.27 3.01 -19.52
C GLY A 3 -9.80 4.46 -19.75
N GLN A 4 -10.09 5.40 -18.84
CA GLN A 4 -9.53 6.77 -18.92
C GLN A 4 -8.17 6.92 -18.23
N VAL A 5 -7.80 5.97 -17.39
CA VAL A 5 -6.57 6.03 -16.60
C VAL A 5 -5.60 4.98 -17.13
N ASP A 6 -4.55 5.41 -17.81
CA ASP A 6 -3.51 4.51 -18.33
C ASP A 6 -2.51 4.08 -17.26
N PHE A 7 -2.26 4.93 -16.26
CA PHE A 7 -1.24 4.70 -15.25
C PHE A 7 -1.67 5.23 -13.88
N ILE A 8 -1.48 4.41 -12.85
CA ILE A 8 -1.61 4.82 -11.45
C ILE A 8 -0.26 4.61 -10.76
N ASN A 9 0.25 5.66 -10.13
CA ASN A 9 1.42 5.59 -9.25
C ASN A 9 1.13 6.18 -7.88
N GLY A 10 1.83 5.72 -6.85
CA GLY A 10 1.68 6.27 -5.52
C GLY A 10 2.41 5.48 -4.46
N GLY A 11 2.64 6.15 -3.33
CA GLY A 11 3.16 5.56 -2.10
C GLY A 11 2.19 5.83 -0.95
N PRO A 12 1.18 4.96 -0.72
CA PRO A 12 0.26 5.12 0.40
C PRO A 12 1.04 5.13 1.72
N PRO A 13 0.52 5.81 2.77
CA PRO A 13 1.28 6.05 3.98
C PRO A 13 1.91 4.81 4.61
N CYS A 14 3.20 4.91 4.91
CA CYS A 14 4.01 3.80 5.40
C CYS A 14 4.29 3.84 6.91
N GLN A 15 3.60 4.70 7.67
CA GLN A 15 3.99 5.07 9.04
C GLN A 15 4.07 3.87 10.00
N GLY A 16 3.16 2.90 9.91
CA GLY A 16 3.21 1.68 10.72
C GLY A 16 4.21 0.62 10.22
N PHE A 17 4.70 0.74 8.99
CA PHE A 17 5.73 -0.12 8.42
C PHE A 17 7.15 0.41 8.67
N SER A 18 7.29 1.71 8.91
CA SER A 18 8.59 2.35 9.08
C SER A 18 9.24 1.96 10.41
N GLY A 19 10.42 1.34 10.34
CA GLY A 19 11.26 1.11 11.52
C GLY A 19 11.87 2.38 12.10
N MET A 20 11.84 3.50 11.37
CA MET A 20 12.32 4.80 11.83
C MET A 20 11.26 5.59 12.61
N ASN A 21 10.01 5.10 12.66
CA ASN A 21 8.94 5.72 13.44
C ASN A 21 8.85 5.06 14.83
N PRO A 22 9.18 5.77 15.93
CA PRO A 22 9.08 5.23 17.29
C PRO A 22 7.63 4.92 17.70
N PHE A 23 6.65 5.52 17.03
CA PHE A 23 5.22 5.39 17.31
C PHE A 23 4.50 4.43 16.34
N ASN A 24 5.24 3.56 15.66
CA ASN A 24 4.69 2.67 14.63
C ASN A 24 3.65 1.64 15.13
N GLN A 25 3.53 1.44 16.44
CA GLN A 25 2.52 0.54 17.04
C GLN A 25 1.25 1.25 17.51
N THR A 26 1.20 2.59 17.41
CA THR A 26 -0.01 3.35 17.76
C THR A 26 -1.19 2.94 16.90
N ASN A 27 -2.41 3.09 17.43
CA ASN A 27 -3.63 2.83 16.65
C ASN A 27 -3.65 3.64 15.35
N TRP A 28 -3.18 4.89 15.40
CA TRP A 28 -3.01 5.73 14.22
C TRP A 28 -2.11 5.07 13.17
N SER A 29 -0.91 4.63 13.57
CA SER A 29 0.04 4.00 12.64
C SER A 29 -0.48 2.69 12.06
N LYS A 30 -1.29 1.93 12.80
CA LYS A 30 -1.97 0.73 12.29
C LYS A 30 -3.01 1.05 11.22
N VAL A 31 -3.82 2.08 11.42
CA VAL A 31 -4.79 2.55 10.40
C VAL A 31 -4.06 3.01 9.13
N GLN A 32 -2.91 3.67 9.26
CA GLN A 32 -2.11 4.06 8.10
C GLN A 32 -1.63 2.85 7.29
N CYS A 33 -1.34 1.70 7.94
CA CYS A 33 -0.98 0.48 7.21
C CYS A 33 -2.09 -0.04 6.28
N GLU A 34 -3.35 0.23 6.61
CA GLU A 34 -4.51 -0.22 5.83
C GLU A 34 -4.73 0.64 4.58
N MET A 35 -4.08 1.80 4.46
CA MET A 35 -4.23 2.68 3.29
C MET A 35 -3.69 2.08 2.00
N ILE A 36 -2.87 1.03 2.08
CA ILE A 36 -2.54 0.18 0.92
C ILE A 36 -3.81 -0.38 0.27
N LEU A 37 -4.79 -0.81 1.07
CA LEU A 37 -6.02 -1.39 0.55
C LEU A 37 -6.86 -0.33 -0.19
N ALA A 38 -6.90 0.89 0.33
CA ALA A 38 -7.53 2.01 -0.36
C ALA A 38 -6.83 2.31 -1.69
N PHE A 39 -5.50 2.28 -1.71
CA PHE A 39 -4.74 2.50 -2.95
C PHE A 39 -4.98 1.40 -3.99
N LEU A 40 -5.01 0.13 -3.57
CA LEU A 40 -5.37 -1.01 -4.42
C LEU A 40 -6.80 -0.90 -4.96
N SER A 41 -7.74 -0.36 -4.17
CA SER A 41 -9.12 -0.17 -4.63
C SER A 41 -9.24 0.79 -5.82
N PHE A 42 -8.32 1.75 -5.96
CA PHE A 42 -8.25 2.60 -7.15
C PHE A 42 -7.78 1.82 -8.38
N ALA A 43 -6.80 0.92 -8.21
CA ALA A 43 -6.38 0.04 -9.30
C ALA A 43 -7.54 -0.88 -9.72
N ASP A 44 -8.35 -1.34 -8.76
CA ASP A 44 -9.52 -2.19 -9.04
C ASP A 44 -10.58 -1.45 -9.84
N TYR A 45 -10.88 -0.22 -9.40
CA TYR A 45 -11.90 0.60 -10.02
C TYR A 45 -11.51 1.08 -11.43
N PHE A 46 -10.27 1.52 -11.62
CA PHE A 46 -9.83 2.14 -12.87
C PHE A 46 -9.25 1.15 -13.88
N GLN A 47 -8.78 -0.02 -13.43
CA GLN A 47 -8.13 -1.05 -14.26
C GLN A 47 -7.05 -0.43 -15.19
N PRO A 48 -6.05 0.28 -14.64
CA PRO A 48 -5.05 0.95 -15.45
C PRO A 48 -4.14 -0.05 -16.16
N ARG A 49 -3.53 0.37 -17.27
CA ARG A 49 -2.56 -0.46 -18.00
C ARG A 49 -1.28 -0.69 -17.21
N PHE A 50 -0.89 0.27 -16.38
CA PHE A 50 0.28 0.20 -15.53
C PHE A 50 -0.05 0.63 -14.10
N PHE A 51 0.59 -0.01 -13.12
CA PHE A 51 0.44 0.32 -11.70
C PHE A 51 1.80 0.31 -11.01
N LEU A 52 2.09 1.35 -10.22
CA LEU A 52 3.33 1.45 -9.45
C LEU A 52 3.01 1.80 -7.99
N LEU A 53 3.33 0.86 -7.10
CA LEU A 53 3.29 1.05 -5.66
C LEU A 53 4.70 1.29 -5.12
N GLU A 54 4.97 2.51 -4.66
CA GLU A 54 6.19 2.84 -3.91
C GLU A 54 5.96 2.56 -2.43
N HIS A 55 6.95 1.99 -1.75
CA HIS A 55 6.87 1.74 -0.33
C HIS A 55 8.25 1.56 0.32
N VAL A 56 8.33 1.79 1.64
CA VAL A 56 9.54 1.50 2.43
C VAL A 56 9.91 0.02 2.42
N ARG A 57 11.21 -0.28 2.45
CA ARG A 57 11.79 -1.65 2.42
C ARG A 57 11.15 -2.61 3.43
N ASN A 58 10.83 -2.12 4.63
CA ASN A 58 10.24 -2.94 5.71
C ASN A 58 8.87 -3.53 5.35
N PHE A 59 8.18 -3.01 4.33
CA PHE A 59 6.93 -3.55 3.82
C PHE A 59 7.02 -5.04 3.46
N MET A 60 8.10 -5.44 2.80
CA MET A 60 8.32 -6.83 2.39
C MET A 60 8.42 -7.79 3.58
N SER A 61 8.92 -7.30 4.73
CA SER A 61 9.11 -8.09 5.95
C SER A 61 7.96 -7.97 6.95
N PHE A 62 7.08 -6.97 6.78
CA PHE A 62 6.06 -6.65 7.77
C PHE A 62 5.07 -7.79 7.96
N ASN A 63 4.78 -8.10 9.22
CA ASN A 63 3.90 -9.20 9.61
C ASN A 63 4.25 -10.52 8.87
N LYS A 64 5.53 -10.91 8.90
CA LYS A 64 6.07 -12.09 8.20
C LYS A 64 5.85 -12.06 6.67
N GLY A 65 5.80 -10.85 6.09
CA GLY A 65 5.53 -10.61 4.68
C GLY A 65 4.07 -10.81 4.27
N GLN A 66 3.14 -10.94 5.22
CA GLN A 66 1.72 -11.13 4.90
C GLN A 66 1.15 -9.93 4.14
N ALA A 67 1.51 -8.70 4.53
CA ALA A 67 1.03 -7.49 3.85
C ALA A 67 1.45 -7.46 2.37
N PHE A 68 2.73 -7.77 2.11
CA PHE A 68 3.24 -7.88 0.74
C PHE A 68 2.54 -8.99 -0.06
N ARG A 69 2.35 -10.17 0.53
CA ARG A 69 1.64 -11.29 -0.13
C ARG A 69 0.20 -10.92 -0.49
N GLN A 70 -0.51 -10.23 0.42
CA GLN A 70 -1.88 -9.77 0.17
C GLN A 70 -1.94 -8.77 -0.99
N THR A 71 -0.96 -7.88 -1.11
CA THR A 71 -0.87 -6.92 -2.23
C THR A 71 -0.58 -7.59 -3.57
N LEU A 72 0.16 -8.72 -3.60
CA LEU A 72 0.46 -9.42 -4.85
C LEU A 72 -0.70 -10.25 -5.39
N VAL A 73 -1.58 -10.74 -4.52
CA VAL A 73 -2.75 -11.55 -4.89
C VAL A 73 -4.04 -10.75 -4.89
N TRP A 74 -3.92 -9.42 -4.81
CA TRP A 74 -5.01 -8.47 -4.97
C TRP A 74 -5.62 -8.61 -6.37
#